data_AF-A0A0R1EVG0-F1
#
_entry.id   AF-A0A0R1EVG0-F1
#
_cell.length_a   1.000
_cell.length_b   1.000
_cell.length_c   1.000
_cell.angle_alpha   90.00
_cell.angle_beta   90.00
_cell.angle_gamma   90.00
#
_symmetry.space_group_name_H-M   'P 1'
#
loop_
_entity.id
_entity.type
_entity.pdbx_description
1 polymer ?
#
loop_
_entity_poly.entity_id
_entity_poly.type
_entity_poly.pdbx_seq_one_letter_code
_entity_poly.pdbx_strand_id
1 'polypeptide(L)'
;MIQPKGVEVSLFNAGNENDALISLADIAKYKNPEAPADIIKNWMRSRSTIEYLGLWEQMYNTKFNNSACTELLTVSGSNSFVLSPKKWIEETNAIGIVSKAGRYGGTYARTDIAFEFAMWVSAEFRLYLIKDYQQPKEKESDAQKLEWDVRRELAKVNYKIHTDAVKENFIPEQLTKSQVAFKYATETWLCLE
;
A
#
# COMPACT_ATOMS: atom_id res chain seq x y z
N MET A 1 2.98 -12.24 -1.03
CA MET A 1 1.90 -12.94 -1.73
C MET A 1 0.69 -12.97 -0.81
N ILE A 2 -0.52 -12.92 -1.37
CA ILE A 2 -1.79 -13.00 -0.62
C ILE A 2 -2.65 -14.13 -1.21
N GLN A 3 -3.61 -14.67 -0.43
CA GLN A 3 -4.42 -15.83 -0.83
C GLN A 3 -5.94 -15.59 -0.77
N PRO A 4 -6.47 -14.62 -1.53
CA PRO A 4 -7.92 -14.37 -1.60
C PRO A 4 -8.67 -15.61 -2.10
N LYS A 5 -9.55 -16.13 -1.24
CA LYS A 5 -10.38 -17.32 -1.54
C LYS A 5 -9.54 -18.52 -2.04
N GLY A 6 -8.34 -18.70 -1.49
CA GLY A 6 -7.45 -19.81 -1.85
C GLY A 6 -6.73 -19.67 -3.21
N VAL A 7 -6.83 -18.51 -3.88
CA VAL A 7 -6.05 -18.20 -5.08
C VAL A 7 -4.80 -17.43 -4.68
N GLU A 8 -3.63 -17.93 -5.06
CA GLU A 8 -2.37 -17.20 -4.83
C GLU A 8 -2.25 -15.99 -5.75
N VAL A 9 -2.19 -14.80 -5.16
CA VAL A 9 -1.99 -13.54 -5.88
C VAL A 9 -0.63 -12.95 -5.51
N SER A 10 0.19 -12.78 -6.56
CA SER A 10 1.53 -12.22 -6.43
C SER A 10 1.49 -10.71 -6.21
N LEU A 11 2.30 -10.25 -5.25
CA LEU A 11 2.57 -8.82 -5.01
C LEU A 11 4.02 -8.55 -5.43
N PHE A 12 4.21 -7.54 -6.27
CA PHE A 12 5.53 -7.07 -6.71
C PHE A 12 5.78 -5.69 -6.10
N ASN A 13 6.75 -5.57 -5.19
CA ASN A 13 7.14 -4.29 -4.61
C ASN A 13 8.15 -3.60 -5.54
N ALA A 14 7.80 -2.43 -6.06
CA ALA A 14 8.68 -1.63 -6.92
C ALA A 14 9.71 -0.78 -6.14
N GLY A 15 10.00 -1.11 -4.88
CA GLY A 15 11.03 -0.45 -4.07
C GLY A 15 10.53 0.59 -3.06
N ASN A 16 9.24 0.94 -3.06
CA ASN A 16 8.57 1.71 -2.00
C ASN A 16 7.36 0.94 -1.47
N GLU A 17 7.13 0.97 -0.15
CA GLU A 17 6.07 0.21 0.55
C GLU A 17 4.64 0.57 0.07
N ASN A 18 4.46 1.77 -0.49
CA ASN A 18 3.16 2.24 -1.01
C ASN A 18 2.91 1.91 -2.49
N ASP A 19 3.84 1.23 -3.15
CA ASP A 19 3.85 1.03 -4.61
C ASP A 19 3.70 -0.44 -5.02
N ALA A 20 3.08 -1.26 -4.17
CA ALA A 20 2.84 -2.67 -4.44
C ALA A 20 1.98 -2.85 -5.71
N LEU A 21 2.51 -3.61 -6.67
CA LEU A 21 1.82 -4.02 -7.88
C LEU A 21 1.20 -5.41 -7.67
N ILE A 22 -0.07 -5.56 -8.05
CA ILE A 22 -0.83 -6.80 -7.91
C ILE A 22 -0.91 -7.49 -9.28
N SER A 23 -0.67 -8.80 -9.30
CA SER A 23 -0.77 -9.62 -10.52
C SER A 23 -2.22 -9.73 -11.00
N LEU A 24 -2.53 -9.11 -12.13
CA LEU A 24 -3.84 -9.26 -12.79
C LEU A 24 -4.01 -10.68 -13.35
N ALA A 25 -2.92 -11.31 -13.79
CA ALA A 25 -2.95 -12.68 -14.30
C ALA A 25 -3.38 -13.67 -13.20
N ASP A 26 -2.92 -13.48 -11.97
CA ASP A 26 -3.32 -14.33 -10.85
C ASP A 26 -4.78 -14.13 -10.45
N ILE A 27 -5.26 -12.88 -10.46
CA ILE A 27 -6.69 -12.58 -10.28
C ILE A 27 -7.53 -13.23 -11.38
N ALA A 28 -7.08 -13.16 -12.64
CA ALA A 28 -7.79 -13.74 -13.78
C ALA A 28 -7.91 -15.27 -13.72
N LYS A 29 -6.92 -15.96 -13.13
CA LYS A 29 -6.95 -17.42 -12.93
C LYS A 29 -8.13 -17.86 -12.07
N TYR A 30 -8.65 -17.01 -11.19
CA TYR A 30 -9.86 -17.31 -10.44
C TYR A 30 -11.07 -17.60 -11.36
N LYS A 31 -11.12 -16.94 -12.52
CA LYS A 31 -12.22 -17.11 -13.49
C LYS A 31 -11.88 -18.09 -14.61
N ASN A 32 -10.68 -18.02 -15.15
CA ASN A 32 -10.20 -18.93 -16.19
C ASN A 32 -8.70 -19.22 -15.99
N PRO A 33 -8.36 -20.37 -15.38
CA PRO A 33 -6.97 -20.78 -15.18
C PRO A 33 -6.19 -21.03 -16.47
N GLU A 34 -6.85 -21.48 -17.54
CA GLU A 34 -6.21 -21.88 -18.80
C GLU A 34 -5.82 -20.67 -19.66
N ALA A 35 -6.65 -19.62 -19.66
CA ALA A 35 -6.44 -18.43 -20.49
C ALA A 35 -6.63 -17.10 -19.71
N PRO A 36 -5.83 -16.82 -18.67
CA PRO A 36 -5.96 -15.61 -17.86
C PRO A 36 -5.72 -14.32 -18.65
N ALA A 37 -4.86 -14.37 -19.67
CA ALA A 37 -4.56 -13.22 -20.53
C ALA A 37 -5.80 -12.75 -21.31
N ASP A 38 -6.70 -13.66 -21.70
CA ASP A 38 -7.89 -13.31 -22.46
C ASP A 38 -8.96 -12.67 -21.58
N ILE A 39 -9.01 -13.01 -20.28
CA ILE A 39 -9.85 -12.31 -19.30
C ILE A 39 -9.43 -10.84 -19.18
N ILE A 40 -8.12 -10.58 -19.12
CA ILE A 40 -7.59 -9.21 -19.04
C ILE A 40 -7.91 -8.42 -20.32
N LYS A 41 -7.71 -9.02 -21.50
CA LYS A 41 -8.10 -8.38 -22.78
C LYS A 41 -9.59 -8.08 -22.86
N ASN A 42 -10.44 -8.99 -22.39
CA ASN A 42 -11.89 -8.80 -22.37
C ASN A 42 -12.30 -7.66 -21.45
N TRP A 43 -11.67 -7.53 -20.28
CA TRP A 43 -11.88 -6.40 -19.38
C TRP A 43 -11.51 -5.07 -20.05
N MET A 44 -10.33 -4.99 -20.68
CA MET A 44 -9.86 -3.78 -21.37
C MET A 44 -10.63 -3.41 -22.64
N ARG A 45 -11.53 -4.28 -23.13
CA ARG A 45 -12.43 -3.96 -24.25
C ARG A 45 -13.52 -2.96 -23.83
N SER A 46 -13.90 -2.95 -22.54
CA SER A 46 -14.99 -2.10 -22.07
C SER A 46 -14.61 -0.63 -22.10
N ARG A 47 -15.52 0.21 -22.62
CA ARG A 47 -15.38 1.67 -22.57
C ARG A 47 -15.22 2.17 -21.14
N SER A 48 -16.02 1.65 -20.20
CA SER A 48 -15.96 2.03 -18.79
C SER A 48 -14.59 1.77 -18.17
N THR A 49 -13.95 0.67 -18.56
CA THR A 49 -12.60 0.31 -18.09
C THR A 49 -11.57 1.29 -18.63
N ILE A 50 -11.65 1.66 -19.91
CA ILE A 50 -10.72 2.64 -20.50
C ILE A 50 -10.93 4.02 -19.85
N GLU A 51 -12.17 4.44 -19.60
CA GLU A 51 -12.47 5.69 -18.90
C GLU A 51 -11.87 5.69 -17.50
N TYR A 52 -12.07 4.60 -16.74
CA TYR A 52 -11.49 4.44 -15.41
C TYR A 52 -9.96 4.49 -15.42
N LEU A 53 -9.32 3.72 -16.32
CA LEU A 53 -7.86 3.71 -16.45
C LEU A 53 -7.34 5.10 -16.85
N GLY A 54 -8.00 5.77 -17.80
CA GLY A 54 -7.65 7.12 -18.22
C GLY A 54 -7.71 8.14 -17.09
N LEU A 55 -8.77 8.12 -16.28
CA LEU A 55 -8.91 8.98 -15.10
C LEU A 55 -7.82 8.70 -14.06
N TRP A 56 -7.55 7.43 -13.79
CA TRP A 56 -6.47 7.05 -12.87
C TRP A 56 -5.13 7.59 -13.35
N GLU A 57 -4.80 7.43 -14.64
CA GLU A 57 -3.56 7.94 -15.20
C GLU A 57 -3.50 9.47 -15.18
N GLN A 58 -4.58 10.19 -15.47
CA GLN A 58 -4.61 11.65 -15.36
C GLN A 58 -4.29 12.15 -13.95
N MET A 59 -4.71 11.43 -12.91
CA MET A 59 -4.47 11.80 -11.52
C MET A 59 -3.02 11.53 -11.07
N TYR A 60 -2.38 10.48 -11.59
CA TYR A 60 -1.10 9.98 -11.06
C TYR A 60 0.07 10.00 -12.06
N ASN A 61 -0.17 10.31 -13.33
CA ASN A 61 0.82 10.24 -14.41
C ASN A 61 0.88 11.54 -15.23
N THR A 62 1.90 12.35 -14.98
CA THR A 62 2.12 13.62 -15.68
C THR A 62 2.51 13.46 -17.16
N LYS A 63 2.93 12.27 -17.59
CA LYS A 63 3.34 11.98 -18.97
C LYS A 63 2.26 11.26 -19.79
N PHE A 64 1.06 11.14 -19.22
CA PHE A 64 -0.05 10.44 -19.86
C PHE A 64 -0.52 11.12 -21.15
N ASN A 65 -0.69 10.34 -22.22
CA ASN A 65 -1.17 10.83 -23.50
C ASN A 65 -2.71 10.81 -23.56
N ASN A 66 -3.30 11.94 -23.18
CA ASN A 66 -4.75 12.15 -23.17
C ASN A 66 -5.40 12.06 -24.57
N SER A 67 -4.68 12.44 -25.63
CA SER A 67 -5.20 12.35 -27.00
C SER A 67 -5.41 10.90 -27.41
N ALA A 68 -4.38 10.07 -27.23
CA ALA A 68 -4.47 8.64 -27.52
C ALA A 68 -5.56 7.94 -26.68
N CYS A 69 -5.70 8.31 -25.41
CA CYS A 69 -6.79 7.82 -24.57
C CYS A 69 -8.18 8.18 -25.15
N THR A 70 -8.35 9.40 -25.64
CA THR A 70 -9.61 9.86 -26.24
C THR A 70 -9.93 9.13 -27.55
N GLU A 71 -8.91 8.87 -28.37
CA GLU A 71 -9.04 8.06 -29.58
C GLU A 71 -9.48 6.63 -29.24
N LEU A 72 -8.83 5.99 -28.26
CA LEU A 72 -9.20 4.68 -27.75
C LEU A 72 -10.64 4.63 -27.23
N LEU A 73 -11.08 5.65 -26.50
CA LEU A 73 -12.46 5.78 -26.04
C LEU A 73 -13.46 5.88 -27.20
N THR A 74 -13.09 6.57 -28.26
CA THR A 74 -13.95 6.77 -29.44
C THR A 74 -14.19 5.45 -30.18
N VAL A 75 -13.17 4.60 -30.30
CA VAL A 75 -13.28 3.29 -30.97
C VAL A 75 -13.76 2.16 -30.04
N SER A 76 -13.73 2.40 -28.72
CA SER A 76 -14.21 1.45 -27.72
C SER A 76 -15.70 1.17 -27.89
N GLY A 77 -16.10 -0.10 -27.72
CA GLY A 77 -17.48 -0.55 -27.93
C GLY A 77 -17.78 -1.06 -29.35
N SER A 78 -16.86 -0.91 -30.31
CA SER A 78 -16.98 -1.64 -31.59
C SER A 78 -16.66 -3.13 -31.41
N ASN A 79 -17.36 -3.99 -32.16
CA ASN A 79 -17.18 -5.45 -32.06
C ASN A 79 -15.76 -5.92 -32.41
N SER A 80 -15.08 -5.17 -33.28
CA SER A 80 -13.69 -5.42 -33.69
C SER A 80 -12.65 -4.84 -32.73
N PHE A 81 -13.06 -4.07 -31.71
CA PHE A 81 -12.12 -3.43 -30.80
C PHE A 81 -11.41 -4.45 -29.91
N VAL A 82 -10.08 -4.36 -29.93
CA VAL A 82 -9.20 -5.17 -29.08
C VAL A 82 -8.13 -4.25 -28.51
N LEU A 83 -8.01 -4.26 -27.19
CA LEU A 83 -6.98 -3.55 -26.44
C LEU A 83 -6.28 -4.53 -25.53
N SER A 84 -4.95 -4.59 -25.64
CA SER A 84 -4.11 -5.36 -24.72
C SER A 84 -3.43 -4.43 -23.73
N PRO A 85 -3.02 -4.91 -22.54
CA PRO A 85 -2.24 -4.12 -21.58
C PRO A 85 -1.01 -3.47 -22.22
N LYS A 86 -0.30 -4.22 -23.06
CA LYS A 86 0.89 -3.72 -23.76
C LYS A 86 0.55 -2.58 -24.72
N LYS A 87 -0.50 -2.74 -25.54
CA LYS A 87 -0.96 -1.71 -26.48
C LYS A 87 -1.40 -0.44 -25.74
N TRP A 88 -2.13 -0.58 -24.63
CA TRP A 88 -2.51 0.54 -23.77
C TRP A 88 -1.29 1.33 -23.27
N ILE A 89 -0.30 0.63 -22.69
CA ILE A 89 0.94 1.25 -22.20
C ILE A 89 1.68 1.99 -23.32
N GLU A 90 1.83 1.37 -24.48
CA GLU A 90 2.56 1.93 -25.63
C GLU A 90 1.87 3.15 -26.23
N GLU A 91 0.54 3.16 -26.35
CA GLU A 91 -0.20 4.28 -26.93
C GLU A 91 -0.37 5.45 -25.97
N THR A 92 -0.58 5.18 -24.68
CA THR A 92 -0.95 6.21 -23.70
C THR A 92 0.16 6.62 -22.73
N ASN A 93 1.33 5.97 -22.76
CA ASN A 93 2.38 6.10 -21.75
C ASN A 93 1.89 5.77 -20.32
N ALA A 94 0.97 4.83 -20.18
CA ALA A 94 0.40 4.46 -18.89
C ALA A 94 1.44 3.86 -17.93
N ILE A 95 1.32 4.20 -16.63
CA ILE A 95 2.18 3.66 -15.57
C ILE A 95 1.42 2.78 -14.56
N GLY A 96 0.09 2.84 -14.58
CA GLY A 96 -0.79 2.10 -13.67
C GLY A 96 -0.86 0.61 -13.96
N ILE A 97 -0.58 0.20 -15.19
CA ILE A 97 -0.45 -1.19 -15.61
C ILE A 97 0.98 -1.43 -16.11
N VAL A 98 1.57 -2.54 -15.70
CA VAL A 98 2.91 -2.97 -16.11
C VAL A 98 2.82 -4.35 -16.73
N SER A 99 3.29 -4.49 -17.96
CA SER A 99 3.34 -5.77 -18.67
C SER A 99 4.79 -6.17 -18.91
N LYS A 100 5.23 -7.28 -18.30
CA LYS A 100 6.59 -7.83 -18.48
C LYS A 100 6.54 -9.15 -19.25
N ALA A 101 7.51 -9.38 -20.12
CA ALA A 101 7.73 -10.66 -20.78
C ALA A 101 8.80 -11.48 -20.04
N GLY A 102 8.79 -12.81 -20.21
CA GLY A 102 9.84 -13.72 -19.70
C GLY A 102 9.37 -14.66 -18.59
N ARG A 103 10.32 -15.32 -17.92
CA ARG A 103 10.09 -16.39 -16.90
C ARG A 103 9.32 -15.91 -15.66
N TYR A 104 9.38 -14.62 -15.36
CA TYR A 104 8.55 -13.93 -14.34
C TYR A 104 7.69 -12.85 -15.00
N GLY A 105 7.33 -13.08 -16.27
CA GLY A 105 6.45 -12.22 -17.04
C GLY A 105 5.01 -12.29 -16.53
N GLY A 106 4.24 -11.27 -16.86
CA GLY A 106 2.87 -11.12 -16.39
C GLY A 106 2.38 -9.69 -16.56
N THR A 107 1.09 -9.51 -16.33
CA THR A 107 0.46 -8.19 -16.25
C THR A 107 0.19 -7.89 -14.79
N TYR A 108 0.72 -6.78 -14.33
CA TYR A 108 0.57 -6.27 -12.97
C TYR A 108 -0.07 -4.90 -13.02
N ALA A 109 -0.79 -4.52 -11.97
CA ALA A 109 -1.36 -3.19 -11.87
C ALA A 109 -1.25 -2.62 -10.46
N ARG A 110 -1.38 -1.30 -10.36
CA ARG A 110 -1.51 -0.60 -9.08
C ARG A 110 -2.76 -1.08 -8.34
N THR A 111 -2.74 -0.95 -7.01
CA THR A 111 -3.76 -1.51 -6.11
C THR A 111 -5.19 -1.14 -6.51
N ASP A 112 -5.47 0.13 -6.80
CA ASP A 112 -6.83 0.59 -7.17
C ASP A 112 -7.31 -0.06 -8.47
N ILE A 113 -6.45 -0.11 -9.48
CA ILE A 113 -6.72 -0.73 -10.78
C ILE A 113 -6.93 -2.24 -10.61
N ALA A 114 -6.12 -2.91 -9.78
CA ALA A 114 -6.29 -4.32 -9.51
C ALA A 114 -7.60 -4.62 -8.74
N PHE A 115 -8.03 -3.73 -7.84
CA PHE A 115 -9.31 -3.85 -7.17
C PHE A 115 -10.50 -3.61 -8.09
N GLU A 116 -10.40 -2.69 -9.04
CA GLU A 116 -11.41 -2.52 -10.09
C GLU A 116 -11.48 -3.79 -10.95
N PHE A 117 -10.34 -4.32 -11.38
CA PHE A 117 -10.31 -5.56 -12.17
C PHE A 117 -10.93 -6.74 -11.38
N ALA A 118 -10.59 -6.88 -10.10
CA ALA A 118 -11.18 -7.88 -9.22
C ALA A 118 -12.70 -7.70 -9.09
N MET A 119 -13.20 -6.46 -9.00
CA MET A 119 -14.63 -6.16 -9.00
C MET A 119 -15.30 -6.64 -10.29
N TRP A 120 -14.68 -6.35 -11.44
CA TRP A 120 -15.19 -6.77 -12.74
C TRP A 120 -15.20 -8.30 -12.89
N VAL A 121 -14.18 -8.98 -12.34
CA VAL A 121 -14.10 -10.45 -12.33
C VAL A 121 -15.17 -11.07 -11.42
N SER A 122 -15.28 -10.60 -10.18
CA SER A 122 -16.25 -11.09 -9.18
C SER A 122 -16.30 -10.20 -7.94
N ALA A 123 -17.51 -9.74 -7.59
CA ALA A 123 -17.75 -8.97 -6.36
C ALA A 123 -17.32 -9.73 -5.09
N GLU A 124 -17.54 -11.05 -5.04
CA GLU A 124 -17.10 -11.89 -3.92
C GLU A 124 -15.57 -11.93 -3.82
N PHE A 125 -14.88 -12.18 -4.94
CA PHE A 125 -13.42 -12.23 -4.97
C PHE A 125 -12.81 -10.89 -4.54
N ARG A 126 -13.40 -9.77 -4.98
CA ARG A 126 -12.99 -8.43 -4.56
C ARG A 126 -13.00 -8.26 -3.04
N LEU A 127 -14.05 -8.72 -2.34
CA LEU A 127 -14.14 -8.61 -0.89
C LEU A 127 -13.02 -9.38 -0.18
N TYR A 128 -12.73 -10.60 -0.64
CA TYR A 128 -11.60 -11.39 -0.11
C TYR A 128 -10.26 -10.71 -0.40
N LEU A 129 -10.07 -10.19 -1.62
CA LEU A 129 -8.84 -9.49 -2.00
C LEU A 129 -8.60 -8.23 -1.15
N ILE A 130 -9.64 -7.43 -0.88
CA ILE A 130 -9.54 -6.25 0.00
C ILE A 130 -9.16 -6.69 1.41
N LYS A 131 -9.87 -7.67 1.98
CA LYS A 131 -9.61 -8.18 3.33
C LYS A 131 -8.17 -8.67 3.47
N ASP A 132 -7.69 -9.47 2.54
CA ASP A 132 -6.37 -10.07 2.60
C ASP A 132 -5.25 -9.07 2.29
N TYR A 133 -5.52 -8.03 1.52
CA TYR A 133 -4.56 -6.94 1.28
C TYR A 133 -4.44 -5.99 2.49
N GLN A 134 -5.51 -5.77 3.25
CA GLN A 134 -5.53 -4.90 4.43
C GLN A 134 -4.97 -5.59 5.69
N GLN A 135 -5.24 -6.88 5.87
CA GLN A 135 -4.82 -7.67 7.04
C GLN A 135 -3.33 -7.53 7.40
N PRO A 136 -2.36 -7.59 6.46
CA PRO A 136 -0.95 -7.41 6.78
C PRO A 136 -0.63 -5.98 7.25
N LYS A 137 -1.22 -4.96 6.59
CA LYS A 137 -0.97 -3.55 6.90
C LYS A 137 -1.47 -3.16 8.28
N GLU A 138 -2.62 -3.69 8.69
CA GLU A 138 -3.16 -3.47 10.03
C GLU A 138 -2.26 -4.10 11.10
N LYS A 139 -1.83 -5.35 10.90
CA LYS A 139 -0.93 -6.05 11.83
C LYS A 139 0.42 -5.35 11.96
N GLU A 140 0.96 -4.84 10.87
CA GLU A 140 2.22 -4.10 10.85
C GLU A 140 2.10 -2.75 11.58
N SER A 141 1.01 -2.01 11.34
CA SER A 141 0.73 -0.76 12.05
C SER A 141 0.54 -0.97 13.55
N ASP A 142 -0.18 -2.02 13.95
CA ASP A 142 -0.44 -2.31 15.36
C ASP A 142 0.82 -2.80 16.09
N ALA A 143 1.65 -3.61 15.45
CA ALA A 143 2.96 -3.99 15.98
C ALA A 143 3.87 -2.78 16.17
N GLN A 144 3.89 -1.85 15.21
CA GLN A 144 4.68 -0.62 15.28
C GLN A 144 4.21 0.30 16.41
N LYS A 145 2.88 0.43 16.61
CA LYS A 145 2.30 1.17 17.75
C LYS A 145 2.66 0.52 19.08
N LEU A 146 2.57 -0.81 19.17
CA LEU A 146 2.93 -1.55 20.39
C LEU A 146 4.41 -1.35 20.75
N GLU A 147 5.30 -1.42 19.76
CA GLU A 147 6.74 -1.17 19.98
C GLU A 147 6.98 0.27 20.47
N TRP A 148 6.31 1.25 19.86
CA TRP A 148 6.38 2.64 20.30
C TRP A 148 5.92 2.82 21.76
N ASP A 149 4.81 2.19 22.13
CA ASP A 149 4.30 2.24 23.50
C ASP A 149 5.25 1.56 24.50
N VAL A 150 5.82 0.41 24.15
CA VAL A 150 6.82 -0.28 24.97
C VAL A 150 8.07 0.58 25.18
N ARG A 151 8.59 1.21 24.12
CA ARG A 151 9.74 2.13 24.22
C ARG A 151 9.44 3.30 25.16
N ARG A 152 8.23 3.85 25.09
CA ARG A 152 7.79 4.95 25.96
C ARG A 152 7.65 4.51 27.42
N GLU A 153 7.09 3.34 27.68
CA GLU A 153 6.97 2.81 29.05
C GLU A 153 8.34 2.46 29.64
N LEU A 154 9.24 1.85 28.85
CA LEU A 154 10.62 1.59 29.28
C LEU A 154 11.37 2.88 29.61
N ALA A 155 11.21 3.94 28.80
CA ALA A 155 11.81 5.24 29.08
C ALA A 155 11.29 5.86 30.38
N LYS A 156 9.97 5.79 30.65
CA LYS A 156 9.38 6.25 31.92
C LYS A 156 9.89 5.49 33.12
N VAL A 157 9.95 4.16 33.03
CA VAL A 157 10.47 3.29 34.10
C VAL A 157 11.94 3.62 34.35
N ASN A 158 12.75 3.75 33.30
CA ASN A 158 14.17 4.05 33.43
C ASN A 158 14.40 5.43 34.06
N TYR A 159 13.65 6.45 33.61
CA TYR A 159 13.69 7.79 34.21
C TYR A 159 13.33 7.75 35.70
N LYS A 160 12.31 6.96 36.08
CA LYS A 160 11.90 6.81 37.48
C LYS A 160 12.98 6.10 38.30
N ILE A 161 13.57 5.02 37.80
CA ILE A 161 14.68 4.31 38.46
C ILE A 161 15.87 5.26 38.66
N HIS A 162 16.26 6.01 37.64
CA HIS A 162 17.34 6.98 37.75
C HIS A 162 17.02 8.08 38.76
N THR A 163 15.80 8.61 38.74
CA THR A 163 15.35 9.66 39.67
C THR A 163 15.30 9.15 41.11
N ASP A 164 14.78 7.94 41.34
CA ASP A 164 14.69 7.33 42.66
C ASP A 164 16.09 6.95 43.19
N ALA A 165 16.99 6.45 42.34
CA ALA A 165 18.39 6.21 42.70
C ALA A 165 19.13 7.51 43.06
N VAL A 166 18.87 8.63 42.35
CA VAL A 166 19.41 9.95 42.72
C VAL A 166 18.83 10.42 44.05
N LYS A 167 17.53 10.23 44.29
CA LYS A 167 16.91 10.57 45.58
C LYS A 167 17.51 9.79 46.74
N GLU A 168 17.70 8.48 46.56
CA GLU A 168 18.17 7.58 47.62
C GLU A 168 19.68 7.71 47.90
N ASN A 169 20.50 8.01 46.89
CA ASN A 169 21.96 8.09 47.07
C ASN A 169 22.54 9.51 47.16
N PHE A 170 21.87 10.54 46.61
CA PHE A 170 22.43 11.90 46.52
C PHE A 170 21.65 12.97 47.32
N ILE A 171 20.56 12.61 47.99
CA ILE A 171 19.86 13.52 48.91
C ILE A 171 20.23 13.13 50.35
N PRO A 172 21.10 13.88 51.04
CA PRO A 172 21.35 13.65 52.47
C PRO A 172 20.05 13.87 53.25
N GLU A 173 19.80 13.04 54.27
CA GLU A 173 18.57 12.96 55.11
C GLU A 173 18.18 14.28 55.84
N GLN A 174 18.84 15.40 55.59
CA GLN A 174 18.71 16.65 56.34
C GLN A 174 18.31 17.86 55.47
N LEU A 175 17.38 17.72 54.54
CA LEU A 175 16.81 18.87 53.82
C LEU A 175 15.31 19.01 54.07
N THR A 176 14.90 20.18 54.54
CA THR A 176 13.49 20.49 54.84
C THR A 176 12.66 20.59 53.56
N LYS A 177 11.35 20.35 53.65
CA LYS A 177 10.41 20.30 52.50
C LYS A 177 10.50 21.51 51.54
N SER A 178 10.88 22.70 52.04
CA SER A 178 11.10 23.89 51.21
C SER A 178 12.37 23.86 50.35
N GLN A 179 13.42 23.13 50.76
CA GLN A 179 14.70 23.08 50.04
C GLN A 179 14.68 22.05 48.88
N VAL A 180 13.82 21.02 48.99
CA VAL A 180 13.64 20.00 47.94
C VAL A 180 12.96 20.57 46.69
N ALA A 181 12.01 21.50 46.86
CA ALA A 181 11.29 22.13 45.75
C ALA A 181 12.20 22.98 44.84
N PHE A 182 13.29 23.55 45.38
CA PHE A 182 14.17 24.44 44.62
C PHE A 182 15.23 23.69 43.79
N LYS A 183 15.60 22.46 44.18
CA LYS A 183 16.65 21.68 43.50
C LYS A 183 16.12 20.92 42.26
N TYR A 184 14.83 20.57 42.24
CA TYR A 184 14.19 19.96 41.08
C TYR A 184 13.93 20.92 39.92
N ALA A 185 13.79 22.23 40.19
CA ALA A 185 13.55 23.22 39.15
C ALA A 185 14.80 23.54 38.31
N THR A 186 16.00 23.34 38.86
CA THR A 186 17.27 23.66 38.20
C THR A 186 17.83 22.52 37.35
N GLU A 187 17.59 21.25 37.70
CA GLU A 187 18.08 20.11 36.88
C GLU A 187 17.25 19.87 35.61
N THR A 188 15.99 20.31 35.57
CA THR A 188 15.18 20.27 34.33
C THR A 188 15.67 21.23 33.23
N TRP A 189 16.56 22.18 33.55
CA TRP A 189 17.11 23.12 32.57
C TRP A 189 18.31 22.55 31.79
N LEU A 190 18.99 21.51 32.31
CA LEU A 190 20.20 20.92 31.70
C LEU A 190 19.93 19.81 30.67
N CYS A 191 18.67 19.53 30.33
CA CYS A 191 18.30 18.47 29.38
C CYS A 191 17.52 18.97 28.14
N LEU A 192 17.56 20.27 27.84
CA LEU A 192 16.90 20.89 26.68
C LEU A 192 17.86 21.66 25.74
N GLU A 193 19.13 21.26 25.67
CA GLU A 193 20.05 21.57 24.55
C GLU A 193 20.50 20.26 23.88
#